data_AF-T0YMK1-F1
#
_entry.id   AF-T0YMK1-F1
#
_cell.length_a   1.000
_cell.length_b   1.000
_cell.length_c   1.000
_cell.angle_alpha   90.00
_cell.angle_beta   90.00
_cell.angle_gamma   90.00
#
_symmetry.space_group_name_H-M   'P 1'
#
loop_
_entity.id
_entity.type
_entity.pdbx_description
1 polymer ?
#
loop_
_entity_poly.entity_id
_entity_poly.type
_entity_poly.pdbx_seq_one_letter_code
_entity_poly.pdbx_strand_id
1 'polypeptide(L)'
;MAERIPVAYLVGEAWFAGLKFKSDARALVPRSPIAELIENGFAPWLDDRDMQHALDLCTGSGCIGIAMAAHNPDWQVDLADISEDALALARENIAFQHVEGRVRALQSDLFSALTGQRYD
;
A
#
# COMPACT_ATOMS: atom_id res chain seq x y z
N MET A 1 33.93 -2.87 -4.90
CA MET A 1 33.13 -2.65 -3.68
C MET A 1 31.92 -3.57 -3.78
N ALA A 2 31.59 -4.36 -2.77
CA ALA A 2 30.40 -5.21 -2.81
C ALA A 2 29.17 -4.36 -2.44
N GLU A 3 28.26 -4.18 -3.39
CA GLU A 3 27.02 -3.45 -3.18
C GLU A 3 26.07 -4.30 -2.30
N ARG A 4 25.51 -3.68 -1.25
CA ARG A 4 24.58 -4.36 -0.33
C ARG A 4 23.15 -4.18 -0.82
N ILE A 5 22.73 -5.04 -1.75
CA ILE A 5 21.37 -5.04 -2.29
C ILE A 5 20.47 -5.86 -1.36
N PRO A 6 19.30 -5.33 -0.93
CA PRO A 6 18.30 -6.10 -0.20
C PRO A 6 17.90 -7.38 -0.93
N VAL A 7 17.82 -8.50 -0.20
CA VAL A 7 17.45 -9.80 -0.78
C VAL A 7 16.09 -9.78 -1.47
N ALA A 8 15.13 -8.99 -0.96
CA ALA A 8 13.81 -8.83 -1.56
C ALA A 8 13.88 -8.30 -2.99
N TYR A 9 14.85 -7.42 -3.31
CA TYR A 9 15.04 -6.90 -4.66
C TYR A 9 15.68 -7.92 -5.59
N LEU A 10 16.50 -8.84 -5.05
CA LEU A 10 17.08 -9.94 -5.82
C LEU A 10 16.04 -11.03 -6.13
N VAL A 11 15.16 -11.30 -5.18
CA VAL A 11 14.05 -12.26 -5.33
C VAL A 11 12.91 -11.66 -6.16
N GLY A 12 12.76 -10.33 -6.15
CA GLY A 12 11.68 -9.61 -6.80
C GLY A 12 10.39 -9.55 -5.99
N GLU A 13 10.38 -10.08 -4.76
CA GLU A 13 9.20 -10.23 -3.94
C GLU A 13 9.49 -10.00 -2.43
N ALA A 14 8.47 -9.55 -1.70
CA ALA A 14 8.47 -9.41 -0.25
C ALA A 14 7.11 -9.79 0.35
N TRP A 15 7.08 -10.15 1.64
CA TRP A 15 5.84 -10.46 2.35
C TRP A 15 5.46 -9.33 3.31
N PHE A 16 4.17 -9.00 3.38
CA PHE A 16 3.63 -7.98 4.27
C PHE A 16 2.15 -8.29 4.58
N ALA A 17 1.76 -8.28 5.86
CA ALA A 17 0.39 -8.56 6.33
C ALA A 17 -0.22 -9.84 5.72
N GLY A 18 0.56 -10.94 5.70
CA GLY A 18 0.15 -12.22 5.10
C GLY A 18 0.08 -12.25 3.57
N LEU A 19 0.35 -11.13 2.89
CA LEU A 19 0.29 -10.99 1.43
C LEU A 19 1.68 -10.89 0.81
N LYS A 20 1.78 -11.28 -0.46
CA LYS A 20 3.02 -11.24 -1.22
C LYS A 20 3.01 -10.05 -2.18
N PHE A 21 4.08 -9.27 -2.21
CA PHE A 21 4.20 -8.09 -3.06
C PHE A 21 5.42 -8.22 -3.96
N LYS A 22 5.31 -7.72 -5.19
CA LYS A 22 6.49 -7.41 -6.01
C LYS A 22 7.33 -6.36 -5.30
N SER A 23 8.64 -6.53 -5.35
CA SER A 23 9.61 -5.71 -4.63
C SER A 23 10.86 -5.52 -5.48
N ASP A 24 11.20 -4.26 -5.76
CA ASP A 24 12.43 -3.87 -6.45
C ASP A 24 12.85 -2.46 -6.03
N ALA A 25 13.92 -1.95 -6.63
CA ALA A 25 14.54 -0.68 -6.24
C ALA A 25 13.67 0.57 -6.45
N ARG A 26 12.50 0.47 -7.10
CA ARG A 26 11.56 1.60 -7.29
C ARG A 26 10.90 2.05 -5.99
N ALA A 27 10.85 1.20 -4.97
CA ALA A 27 10.29 1.52 -3.66
C ALA A 27 11.00 0.80 -2.52
N LEU A 28 10.75 1.25 -1.29
CA LEU A 28 11.31 0.60 -0.09
C LEU A 28 10.74 -0.81 0.11
N VAL A 29 11.57 -1.74 0.58
CA VAL A 29 11.12 -3.06 1.01
C VAL A 29 10.07 -2.92 2.14
N PRO A 30 8.89 -3.55 2.02
CA PRO A 30 7.86 -3.56 3.06
C PRO A 30 8.40 -4.07 4.40
N ARG A 31 8.37 -3.22 5.44
CA ARG A 31 8.89 -3.53 6.79
C ARG A 31 8.10 -2.86 7.91
N SER A 32 6.90 -2.34 7.62
CA SER A 32 6.11 -1.60 8.60
C SER A 32 5.53 -2.51 9.67
N PRO A 33 5.55 -2.14 10.97
CA PRO A 33 4.86 -2.89 12.01
C PRO A 33 3.33 -2.82 11.88
N ILE A 34 2.80 -1.94 11.02
CA ILE A 34 1.36 -1.81 10.74
C ILE A 34 0.75 -3.09 10.15
N ALA A 35 1.57 -4.03 9.64
CA ALA A 35 1.09 -5.33 9.18
C ALA A 35 0.21 -6.03 10.22
N GLU A 36 0.68 -6.13 11.47
CA GLU A 36 -0.06 -6.77 12.57
C GLU A 36 -1.34 -6.00 12.89
N LEU A 37 -1.34 -4.67 12.72
CA LEU A 37 -2.52 -3.85 12.96
C LEU A 37 -3.60 -4.10 11.90
N ILE A 38 -3.20 -4.22 10.63
CA ILE A 38 -4.11 -4.54 9.51
C ILE A 38 -4.71 -5.93 9.70
N GLU A 39 -3.86 -6.92 10.02
CA GLU A 39 -4.29 -8.31 10.23
C GLU A 39 -5.28 -8.46 11.40
N ASN A 40 -5.20 -7.58 12.40
CA ASN A 40 -6.13 -7.52 13.52
C ASN A 40 -7.32 -6.57 13.27
N GLY A 41 -7.57 -6.14 12.04
CA GLY A 41 -8.72 -5.29 11.70
C GLY A 41 -8.68 -3.90 12.34
N PHE A 42 -7.49 -3.39 12.67
CA PHE A 42 -7.29 -2.14 13.42
C PHE A 42 -7.97 -2.12 14.80
N ALA A 43 -8.17 -3.26 15.44
CA ALA A 43 -8.69 -3.32 16.80
C ALA A 43 -7.71 -2.67 17.80
N PRO A 44 -8.21 -1.96 18.83
CA PRO A 44 -9.63 -1.71 19.16
C PRO A 44 -10.16 -0.39 18.56
N TRP A 45 -9.44 0.23 17.63
CA TRP A 45 -9.73 1.61 17.20
C TRP A 45 -10.93 1.71 16.26
N LEU A 46 -11.21 0.66 15.48
CA LEU A 46 -12.23 0.67 14.43
C LEU A 46 -13.43 -0.27 14.68
N ASP A 47 -13.49 -0.98 15.81
CA ASP A 47 -14.45 -2.08 16.06
C ASP A 47 -15.93 -1.70 15.79
N ASP A 48 -16.35 -0.47 16.13
CA ASP A 48 -17.73 0.01 15.94
C ASP A 48 -17.87 1.04 14.80
N ARG A 49 -16.82 1.25 13.99
CA ARG A 49 -16.79 2.28 12.95
C ARG A 49 -16.97 1.67 11.56
N ASP A 50 -17.96 2.16 10.83
CA ASP A 50 -18.14 1.86 9.41
C ASP A 50 -17.19 2.75 8.59
N MET A 51 -16.06 2.19 8.18
CA MET A 51 -15.04 2.85 7.36
C MET A 51 -15.18 2.43 5.91
N GLN A 52 -15.10 3.38 5.00
CA GLN A 52 -15.30 3.14 3.57
C GLN A 52 -14.15 3.67 2.73
N HIS A 53 -13.47 4.73 3.14
CA HIS A 53 -12.42 5.38 2.35
C HIS A 53 -11.14 5.56 3.17
N ALA A 54 -10.05 4.94 2.72
CA ALA A 54 -8.73 5.07 3.33
C ALA A 54 -7.72 5.70 2.36
N LEU A 55 -6.71 6.36 2.93
CA LEU A 55 -5.58 6.93 2.20
C LEU A 55 -4.28 6.32 2.72
N ASP A 56 -3.46 5.81 1.80
CA ASP A 56 -2.06 5.47 2.04
C ASP A 56 -1.17 6.55 1.41
N LEU A 57 -0.64 7.44 2.25
CA LEU A 57 0.17 8.57 1.84
C LEU A 57 1.66 8.21 1.85
N CYS A 58 2.38 8.53 0.78
CA CYS A 58 3.74 8.07 0.52
C CYS A 58 3.82 6.54 0.40
N THR A 59 2.90 5.99 -0.40
CA THR A 59 2.58 4.56 -0.47
C THR A 59 3.73 3.66 -0.92
N GLY A 60 4.74 4.21 -1.60
CA GLY A 60 5.82 3.43 -2.19
C GLY A 60 5.29 2.33 -3.12
N SER A 61 5.53 1.08 -2.75
CA SER A 61 5.08 -0.11 -3.51
C SER A 61 3.59 -0.44 -3.34
N GLY A 62 2.84 0.34 -2.56
CA GLY A 62 1.42 0.11 -2.32
C GLY A 62 1.11 -0.85 -1.18
N CYS A 63 2.12 -1.41 -0.50
CA CYS A 63 1.90 -2.58 0.36
C CYS A 63 0.94 -2.33 1.53
N ILE A 64 0.93 -1.14 2.13
CA ILE A 64 0.04 -0.80 3.24
C ILE A 64 -1.39 -0.66 2.73
N GLY A 65 -1.64 0.25 1.78
CA GLY A 65 -2.99 0.49 1.27
C GLY A 65 -3.63 -0.71 0.57
N ILE A 66 -2.85 -1.49 -0.17
CA ILE A 66 -3.33 -2.74 -0.78
C ILE A 66 -3.70 -3.76 0.30
N ALA A 67 -2.89 -3.91 1.35
CA ALA A 67 -3.23 -4.80 2.45
C ALA A 67 -4.48 -4.34 3.20
N MET A 68 -4.67 -3.03 3.39
CA MET A 68 -5.92 -2.49 3.95
C MET A 68 -7.14 -2.95 3.13
N ALA A 69 -7.10 -2.78 1.81
CA ALA A 69 -8.20 -3.19 0.92
C ALA A 69 -8.38 -4.72 0.87
N ALA A 70 -7.31 -5.50 0.94
CA ALA A 70 -7.39 -6.95 0.90
C ALA A 70 -8.02 -7.54 2.17
N HIS A 71 -7.69 -6.99 3.34
CA HIS A 71 -8.25 -7.40 4.63
C HIS A 71 -9.62 -6.79 4.94
N ASN A 72 -9.97 -5.67 4.28
CA ASN A 72 -11.26 -4.99 4.44
C ASN A 72 -11.96 -4.88 3.07
N PRO A 73 -12.80 -5.85 2.68
CA PRO A 73 -13.40 -5.94 1.34
C PRO A 73 -14.25 -4.74 0.92
N ASP A 74 -14.83 -4.03 1.90
CA ASP A 74 -15.72 -2.89 1.65
C ASP A 74 -14.97 -1.55 1.51
N TRP A 75 -13.66 -1.53 1.78
CA TRP A 75 -12.86 -0.31 1.73
C TRP A 75 -12.45 0.02 0.29
N GLN A 76 -12.56 1.30 -0.05
CA GLN A 76 -11.89 1.95 -1.18
C GLN A 76 -10.63 2.65 -0.68
N VAL A 77 -9.51 2.45 -1.37
CA VAL A 77 -8.21 2.94 -0.92
C VAL A 77 -7.51 3.73 -2.01
N ASP A 78 -7.11 4.96 -1.66
CA ASP A 78 -6.23 5.76 -2.49
C ASP A 78 -4.78 5.56 -2.05
N LEU A 79 -3.91 5.25 -3.01
CA LEU A 79 -2.48 5.23 -2.83
C LEU A 79 -1.91 6.51 -3.42
N ALA A 80 -1.21 7.30 -2.61
CA ALA A 80 -0.62 8.57 -3.06
C ALA A 80 0.89 8.56 -2.86
N ASP A 81 1.64 8.95 -3.90
CA ASP A 81 3.09 9.12 -3.83
C ASP A 81 3.56 10.19 -4.82
N ILE A 82 4.70 10.82 -4.55
CA ILE A 82 5.30 11.78 -5.47
C ILE A 82 6.06 11.06 -6.60
N SER A 83 6.54 9.84 -6.32
CA SER A 83 7.36 9.03 -7.23
C SER A 83 6.50 8.22 -8.19
N GLU A 84 6.53 8.57 -9.47
CA GLU A 84 5.84 7.79 -10.51
C GLU A 84 6.41 6.38 -10.67
N ASP A 85 7.71 6.19 -10.41
CA ASP A 85 8.35 4.87 -10.43
C ASP A 85 7.80 3.98 -9.30
N ALA A 86 7.60 4.54 -8.11
CA ALA A 86 6.98 3.83 -7.01
C ALA A 86 5.52 3.47 -7.34
N LEU A 87 4.77 4.42 -7.91
CA LEU A 87 3.39 4.19 -8.34
C LEU A 87 3.28 3.16 -9.46
N ALA A 88 4.26 3.06 -10.36
CA ALA A 88 4.31 1.99 -11.36
C ALA A 88 4.39 0.62 -10.68
N LEU A 89 5.26 0.45 -9.68
CA LEU A 89 5.32 -0.77 -8.87
C LEU A 89 4.03 -1.00 -8.06
N ALA A 90 3.43 0.06 -7.51
CA ALA A 90 2.16 -0.03 -6.79
C ALA A 90 1.02 -0.51 -7.69
N ARG A 91 0.92 -0.01 -8.93
CA ARG A 91 -0.08 -0.47 -9.92
C ARG A 91 0.13 -1.94 -10.29
N GLU A 92 1.37 -2.38 -10.42
CA GLU A 92 1.67 -3.81 -10.61
C GLU A 92 1.22 -4.65 -9.41
N ASN A 93 1.39 -4.15 -8.19
CA ASN A 93 0.95 -4.83 -6.97
C ASN A 93 -0.57 -4.83 -6.79
N ILE A 94 -1.26 -3.74 -7.16
CA ILE A 94 -2.73 -3.67 -7.19
C ILE A 94 -3.26 -4.80 -8.08
N ALA A 95 -2.69 -4.97 -9.28
CA ALA A 95 -3.08 -6.03 -10.20
C ALA A 95 -2.69 -7.43 -9.68
N PHE A 96 -1.51 -7.55 -9.08
CA PHE A 96 -1.03 -8.80 -8.50
C PHE A 96 -1.91 -9.31 -7.35
N GLN A 97 -2.55 -8.39 -6.61
CA GLN A 97 -3.45 -8.68 -5.51
C GLN A 97 -4.94 -8.70 -5.90
N HIS A 98 -5.26 -8.46 -7.17
CA HIS A 98 -6.65 -8.45 -7.68
C HIS A 98 -7.58 -7.45 -6.98
N VAL A 99 -7.06 -6.25 -6.67
CA VAL A 99 -7.81 -5.18 -5.97
C VAL A 99 -8.04 -3.93 -6.84
N GLU A 100 -7.90 -4.04 -8.16
CA GLU A 100 -8.04 -2.92 -9.12
C GLU A 100 -9.38 -2.18 -9.01
N GLY A 101 -10.44 -2.89 -8.60
CA GLY A 101 -11.78 -2.30 -8.46
C GLY A 101 -11.97 -1.40 -7.23
N ARG A 102 -11.02 -1.43 -6.28
CA ARG A 102 -11.15 -0.72 -4.99
C ARG A 102 -9.90 0.06 -4.61
N VAL A 103 -8.78 -0.15 -5.30
CA VAL A 103 -7.52 0.54 -5.02
C VAL A 103 -7.04 1.27 -6.26
N ARG A 104 -6.79 2.58 -6.13
CA ARG A 104 -6.22 3.39 -7.22
C ARG A 104 -4.95 4.12 -6.77
N ALA A 105 -4.01 4.27 -7.69
CA ALA A 105 -2.73 4.92 -7.46
C ALA A 105 -2.69 6.31 -8.12
N LEU A 106 -2.37 7.34 -7.32
CA LEU A 106 -2.43 8.75 -7.68
C LEU A 106 -1.05 9.39 -7.46
N GLN A 107 -0.54 10.07 -8.49
CA GLN A 107 0.66 10.89 -8.31
C GLN A 107 0.29 12.18 -7.58
N SER A 108 0.94 12.43 -6.44
CA SER A 108 0.64 13.57 -5.57
C SER A 108 1.88 13.99 -4.79
N ASP A 109 2.16 15.30 -4.76
CA ASP A 109 2.99 15.87 -3.70
C ASP A 109 2.10 16.03 -2.45
N LEU A 110 2.27 15.10 -1.50
CA LEU A 110 1.43 14.96 -0.31
C LEU A 110 -0.07 15.01 -0.69
N PHE A 111 -0.79 16.06 -0.29
CA PHE A 111 -2.23 16.22 -0.50
C PHE A 111 -2.60 17.00 -1.78
N SER A 112 -1.63 17.47 -2.57
CA SER A 112 -1.89 18.37 -3.70
C SER A 112 -2.88 17.82 -4.74
N ALA A 113 -2.83 16.52 -5.04
CA ALA A 113 -3.76 15.87 -5.97
C ALA A 113 -5.04 15.33 -5.32
N LEU A 114 -5.20 15.48 -4.00
CA LEU A 114 -6.31 14.92 -3.21
C LEU A 114 -7.38 15.98 -2.86
N THR A 115 -7.37 17.11 -3.56
CA THR A 115 -8.30 18.22 -3.29
C THR A 115 -9.75 17.74 -3.44
N GLY A 116 -10.56 17.97 -2.41
CA GLY A 116 -11.98 17.57 -2.39
C GLY A 116 -12.24 16.11 -2.01
N GLN A 117 -11.20 15.30 -1.81
CA GLN A 117 -11.34 13.97 -1.23
C GLN A 117 -11.50 14.06 0.29
N ARG A 118 -12.23 13.10 0.87
CA ARG A 118 -12.34 12.90 2.31
C ARG A 118 -12.15 11.42 2.59
N TYR A 119 -11.34 11.13 3.59
CA TYR A 119 -11.05 9.79 4.09
C TYR A 119 -11.53 9.70 5.53
N ASP A 120 -11.78 8.48 5.99
CA ASP A 120 -12.33 8.20 7.32
C ASP A 120 -11.25 8.13 8.42
#